data_AF-A0A7Y1VS81-F1
#
_entry.id   AF-A0A7Y1VS81-F1
#
_cell.length_a   1.000
_cell.length_b   1.000
_cell.length_c   1.000
_cell.angle_alpha   90.00
_cell.angle_beta   90.00
_cell.angle_gamma   90.00
#
_symmetry.space_group_name_H-M   'P 1'
#
loop_
_entity.id
_entity.type
_entity.pdbx_description
1 polymer ?
#
loop_
_entity_poly.entity_id
_entity_poly.type
_entity_poly.pdbx_seq_one_letter_code
_entity_poly.pdbx_strand_id
1 'polypeptide(L)'
;YQDAYWTRHPYNPENNVNDLGPLIRQDFNTLKNAKVLRYQKQLIEKLAIELNEYDHIFFELCNEPWADNGTHTQFLHKTLIPKNDNLGWFIWATAANADAKAWQRELAATFRNAEAKLGKKHLLAQNYSNFKENLTKVDPNIDILNFHYAWPESVSDNYAWNRPINFDESGFAGSADTTYLQQAWAFIMSGGSIFNNLDYSFYVGSEDGTGDNEAPGGGSTRLRMQLKFLHDFINRFDFVELIPSTHLVKHSPGMEAYGMAQRDQSYAFYLQGNSQGYFTAHVDSGSYEVKVFSPDTGMQIDDFSLVATDTPARIKIPRANRLAISLVKSVD
;
A
#
# COMPACT_ATOMS: atom_id res chain seq x y z
N TYR A 1 -10.32 -1.78 -18.25
CA TYR A 1 -11.75 -1.43 -18.36
C TYR A 1 -12.42 -2.19 -19.53
N GLN A 2 -13.76 -2.22 -19.58
CA GLN A 2 -14.51 -2.95 -20.62
C GLN A 2 -15.01 -2.03 -21.74
N ASP A 3 -15.09 -2.54 -22.97
CA ASP A 3 -15.58 -1.76 -24.13
C ASP A 3 -17.04 -1.33 -23.95
N ALA A 4 -17.84 -2.10 -23.21
CA ALA A 4 -19.19 -1.71 -22.84
C ALA A 4 -19.23 -0.35 -22.11
N TYR A 5 -18.24 -0.05 -21.26
CA TYR A 5 -18.15 1.24 -20.56
C TYR A 5 -17.64 2.36 -21.48
N TRP A 6 -16.77 2.05 -22.44
CA TRP A 6 -16.29 3.03 -23.41
C TRP A 6 -17.42 3.64 -24.25
N THR A 7 -18.45 2.86 -24.58
CA THR A 7 -19.60 3.35 -25.37
C THR A 7 -20.31 4.54 -24.73
N ARG A 8 -20.25 4.68 -23.39
CA ARG A 8 -20.88 5.77 -22.63
C ARG A 8 -19.89 6.84 -22.18
N HIS A 9 -18.61 6.67 -22.50
CA HIS A 9 -17.57 7.56 -22.02
C HIS A 9 -17.65 8.93 -22.72
N PRO A 10 -17.55 10.06 -22.01
CA PRO A 10 -17.66 11.40 -22.61
C PRO A 10 -16.57 11.73 -23.64
N TYR A 11 -15.43 11.03 -23.60
CA TYR A 11 -14.37 11.16 -24.60
C TYR A 11 -14.51 10.20 -25.78
N ASN A 12 -15.50 9.29 -25.76
CA ASN A 12 -15.82 8.51 -26.95
C ASN A 12 -16.21 9.49 -28.08
N PRO A 13 -15.63 9.36 -29.30
CA PRO A 13 -15.96 10.25 -30.42
C PRO A 13 -17.45 10.37 -30.74
N GLU A 14 -18.26 9.34 -30.46
CA GLU A 14 -19.72 9.37 -30.67
C GLU A 14 -20.46 10.25 -29.67
N ASN A 15 -19.90 10.43 -28.46
CA ASN A 15 -20.49 11.22 -27.39
C ASN A 15 -19.88 12.61 -27.25
N ASN A 16 -18.70 12.84 -27.83
CA ASN A 16 -17.90 14.03 -27.58
C ASN A 16 -18.29 15.18 -28.52
N VAL A 17 -18.52 16.37 -27.95
CA VAL A 17 -18.91 17.58 -28.71
C VAL A 17 -17.73 18.53 -29.03
N ASN A 18 -16.50 18.17 -28.66
CA ASN A 18 -15.32 19.04 -28.71
C ASN A 18 -14.37 18.73 -29.88
N ASP A 19 -14.80 17.93 -30.88
CA ASP A 19 -14.00 17.51 -32.04
C ASP A 19 -12.59 17.01 -31.65
N LEU A 20 -12.52 15.90 -30.94
CA LEU A 20 -11.24 15.31 -30.51
C LEU A 20 -10.53 14.49 -31.61
N GLY A 21 -11.15 14.35 -32.77
CA GLY A 21 -10.72 13.41 -33.82
C GLY A 21 -10.89 11.94 -33.40
N PRO A 22 -10.32 10.99 -34.17
CA PRO A 22 -10.38 9.57 -33.84
C PRO A 22 -9.73 9.28 -32.48
N LEU A 23 -10.41 8.48 -31.66
CA LEU A 23 -9.92 8.06 -30.36
C LEU A 23 -10.52 6.68 -30.00
N ILE A 24 -9.66 5.74 -29.66
CA ILE A 24 -10.06 4.47 -29.04
C ILE A 24 -9.73 4.51 -27.55
N ARG A 25 -10.40 3.67 -26.75
CA ARG A 25 -10.23 3.60 -25.29
C ARG A 25 -8.76 3.51 -24.87
N GLN A 26 -8.02 2.59 -25.48
CA GLN A 26 -6.63 2.31 -25.14
C GLN A 26 -5.70 3.50 -25.40
N ASP A 27 -6.05 4.41 -26.31
CA ASP A 27 -5.20 5.56 -26.61
C ASP A 27 -5.49 6.77 -25.70
N PHE A 28 -6.54 6.72 -24.86
CA PHE A 28 -6.96 7.84 -24.00
C PHE A 28 -5.89 8.29 -23.00
N ASN A 29 -5.23 7.32 -22.34
CA ASN A 29 -4.14 7.58 -21.38
C ASN A 29 -2.77 7.38 -22.04
N THR A 30 -2.58 7.98 -23.22
CA THR A 30 -1.33 7.96 -23.99
C THR A 30 -1.04 9.34 -24.58
N LEU A 31 0.14 9.52 -25.19
CA LEU A 31 0.48 10.76 -25.88
C LEU A 31 -0.06 10.85 -27.33
N LYS A 32 -0.77 9.82 -27.81
CA LYS A 32 -1.13 9.69 -29.24
C LYS A 32 -2.16 10.71 -29.71
N ASN A 33 -3.05 11.17 -28.83
CA ASN A 33 -4.06 12.18 -29.17
C ASN A 33 -3.72 13.52 -28.50
N ALA A 34 -3.12 14.44 -29.27
CA ALA A 34 -2.69 15.75 -28.78
C ALA A 34 -3.85 16.66 -28.31
N LYS A 35 -5.06 16.51 -28.87
CA LYS A 35 -6.24 17.28 -28.43
C LYS A 35 -6.69 16.81 -27.04
N VAL A 36 -6.76 15.50 -26.82
CA VAL A 36 -7.07 14.91 -25.51
C VAL A 36 -6.01 15.30 -24.48
N LEU A 37 -4.73 15.13 -24.81
CA LEU A 37 -3.63 15.48 -23.93
C LEU A 37 -3.67 16.95 -23.50
N ARG A 38 -4.03 17.86 -24.42
CA ARG A 38 -4.21 19.29 -24.09
C ARG A 38 -5.26 19.49 -22.98
N TYR A 39 -6.42 18.84 -23.09
CA TYR A 39 -7.47 18.97 -22.06
C TYR A 39 -7.07 18.32 -20.73
N GLN A 40 -6.39 17.17 -20.76
CA GLN A 40 -5.85 16.53 -19.55
C GLN A 40 -4.85 17.46 -18.85
N LYS A 41 -3.93 18.09 -19.59
CA LYS A 41 -2.97 19.06 -19.04
C LYS A 41 -3.66 20.29 -18.45
N GLN A 42 -4.66 20.84 -19.14
CA GLN A 42 -5.46 21.95 -18.61
C GLN A 42 -6.18 21.60 -17.31
N LEU A 43 -6.71 20.37 -17.19
CA LEU A 43 -7.32 19.89 -15.96
C LEU A 43 -6.29 19.81 -14.83
N ILE A 44 -5.11 19.23 -15.09
CA ILE A 44 -4.03 19.14 -14.09
C ILE A 44 -3.57 20.52 -13.63
N GLU A 45 -3.34 21.44 -14.57
CA GLU A 45 -2.95 22.82 -14.26
C GLU A 45 -4.01 23.50 -13.40
N LYS A 46 -5.30 23.33 -13.75
CA LYS A 46 -6.40 23.88 -12.96
C LYS A 46 -6.45 23.27 -11.56
N LEU A 47 -6.35 21.95 -11.41
CA LEU A 47 -6.35 21.28 -10.10
C LEU A 47 -5.18 21.76 -9.23
N ALA A 48 -3.98 21.86 -9.80
CA ALA A 48 -2.80 22.34 -9.08
C ALA A 48 -2.97 23.78 -8.57
N ILE A 49 -3.62 24.66 -9.35
CA ILE A 49 -3.86 26.06 -8.99
C ILE A 49 -4.98 26.18 -7.95
N GLU A 50 -6.14 25.61 -8.24
CA GLU A 50 -7.37 25.80 -7.44
C GLU A 50 -7.27 25.12 -6.08
N LEU A 51 -6.52 24.03 -5.98
CA LEU A 51 -6.35 23.29 -4.73
C LEU A 51 -5.07 23.69 -3.98
N ASN A 52 -4.31 24.67 -4.48
CA ASN A 52 -3.02 25.02 -3.88
C ASN A 52 -3.12 25.53 -2.44
N GLU A 53 -4.27 26.07 -2.05
CA GLU A 53 -4.45 26.63 -0.71
C GLU A 53 -4.61 25.57 0.39
N TYR A 54 -4.82 24.29 0.06
CA TYR A 54 -5.16 23.25 1.04
C TYR A 54 -3.98 22.33 1.39
N ASP A 55 -3.53 22.34 2.65
CA ASP A 55 -2.38 21.53 3.11
C ASP A 55 -2.65 20.01 3.16
N HIS A 56 -3.93 19.61 3.14
CA HIS A 56 -4.37 18.24 3.39
C HIS A 56 -4.67 17.45 2.11
N ILE A 57 -4.00 17.81 1.01
CA ILE A 57 -4.18 17.18 -0.30
C ILE A 57 -2.84 16.64 -0.79
N PHE A 58 -2.85 15.41 -1.29
CA PHE A 58 -1.86 14.93 -2.24
C PHE A 58 -2.58 14.49 -3.51
N PHE A 59 -1.86 14.42 -4.62
CA PHE A 59 -2.41 14.05 -5.92
C PHE A 59 -1.92 12.67 -6.32
N GLU A 60 -2.76 11.89 -6.98
CA GLU A 60 -2.35 10.67 -7.69
C GLU A 60 -2.62 10.86 -9.18
N LEU A 61 -1.65 10.50 -10.02
CA LEU A 61 -1.77 10.70 -11.46
C LEU A 61 -2.91 9.91 -12.11
N CYS A 62 -3.08 8.65 -11.72
CA CYS A 62 -4.03 7.73 -12.35
C CYS A 62 -4.20 6.45 -11.54
N ASN A 63 -5.45 6.07 -11.31
CA ASN A 63 -5.83 4.75 -10.81
C ASN A 63 -5.54 3.67 -11.86
N GLU A 64 -4.89 2.58 -11.48
CA GLU A 64 -4.64 1.38 -12.30
C GLU A 64 -4.26 1.65 -13.77
N PRO A 65 -3.11 2.28 -14.05
CA PRO A 65 -2.72 2.64 -15.41
C PRO A 65 -2.49 1.43 -16.34
N TRP A 66 -2.41 0.21 -15.81
CA TRP A 66 -2.36 -1.04 -16.57
C TRP A 66 -3.73 -1.54 -17.04
N ALA A 67 -4.85 -1.00 -16.54
CA ALA A 67 -6.18 -1.53 -16.81
C ALA A 67 -6.57 -1.52 -18.30
N ASP A 68 -6.01 -0.58 -19.07
CA ASP A 68 -6.22 -0.45 -20.52
C ASP A 68 -4.93 -0.68 -21.32
N ASN A 69 -3.76 -0.50 -20.69
CA ASN A 69 -2.44 -0.49 -21.32
C ASN A 69 -1.43 -1.30 -20.49
N GLY A 70 -1.81 -2.50 -20.05
CA GLY A 70 -1.00 -3.33 -19.17
C GLY A 70 0.10 -4.13 -19.88
N THR A 71 1.18 -4.39 -19.16
CA THR A 71 2.19 -5.38 -19.53
C THR A 71 2.53 -6.21 -18.29
N HIS A 72 2.65 -7.53 -18.47
CA HIS A 72 3.06 -8.41 -17.37
C HIS A 72 4.54 -8.21 -17.06
N THR A 73 4.84 -7.92 -15.80
CA THR A 73 6.20 -7.60 -15.33
C THR A 73 6.85 -8.77 -14.60
N GLN A 74 6.06 -9.51 -13.82
CA GLN A 74 6.58 -10.62 -13.02
C GLN A 74 5.54 -11.72 -12.86
N PHE A 75 5.96 -12.97 -13.04
CA PHE A 75 5.16 -14.13 -12.69
C PHE A 75 5.17 -14.34 -11.16
N LEU A 76 4.01 -14.35 -10.54
CA LEU A 76 3.85 -14.36 -9.07
C LEU A 76 3.59 -15.74 -8.48
N HIS A 77 3.12 -16.68 -9.30
CA HIS A 77 2.74 -17.99 -8.81
C HIS A 77 3.96 -18.89 -8.55
N LYS A 78 4.05 -19.49 -7.35
CA LYS A 78 5.18 -20.36 -6.97
C LYS A 78 4.97 -21.84 -7.31
N THR A 79 3.72 -22.28 -7.47
CA THR A 79 3.37 -23.70 -7.66
C THR A 79 2.30 -23.90 -8.76
N LEU A 80 1.17 -24.55 -8.49
CA LEU A 80 0.14 -24.92 -9.45
C LEU A 80 -0.73 -23.72 -9.89
N ILE A 81 -0.67 -23.35 -11.17
CA ILE A 81 -1.58 -22.36 -11.76
C ILE A 81 -3.04 -22.86 -11.62
N PRO A 82 -3.94 -22.07 -11.03
CA PRO A 82 -5.35 -22.43 -10.93
C PRO A 82 -5.93 -22.72 -12.31
N LYS A 83 -6.69 -23.80 -12.46
CA LYS A 83 -7.41 -24.12 -13.71
C LYS A 83 -8.60 -23.18 -13.98
N ASN A 84 -8.89 -22.25 -13.06
CA ASN A 84 -9.97 -21.28 -13.20
C ASN A 84 -9.43 -20.04 -13.92
N ASP A 85 -9.88 -19.84 -15.16
CA ASP A 85 -9.46 -18.72 -16.02
C ASP A 85 -9.71 -17.35 -15.37
N ASN A 86 -10.68 -17.24 -14.46
CA ASN A 86 -11.00 -15.98 -13.75
C ASN A 86 -9.95 -15.56 -12.69
N LEU A 87 -9.01 -16.45 -12.35
CA LEU A 87 -7.89 -16.13 -11.44
C LEU A 87 -6.58 -15.87 -12.19
N GLY A 88 -6.60 -15.92 -13.53
CA GLY A 88 -5.42 -15.77 -14.38
C GLY A 88 -4.72 -14.41 -14.29
N TRP A 89 -5.35 -13.39 -13.70
CA TRP A 89 -4.71 -12.10 -13.49
C TRP A 89 -3.92 -12.02 -12.17
N PHE A 90 -4.25 -12.84 -11.16
CA PHE A 90 -3.51 -12.89 -9.88
C PHE A 90 -2.14 -13.57 -9.99
N ILE A 91 -1.87 -14.28 -11.09
CA ILE A 91 -0.58 -14.96 -11.32
C ILE A 91 0.48 -14.04 -11.93
N TRP A 92 0.12 -12.80 -12.28
CA TRP A 92 1.03 -11.81 -12.86
C TRP A 92 0.95 -10.49 -12.11
N ALA A 93 2.12 -9.94 -11.77
CA ALA A 93 2.27 -8.51 -11.61
C ALA A 93 2.18 -7.86 -12.99
N THR A 94 1.47 -6.75 -13.07
CA THR A 94 1.13 -6.03 -14.27
C THR A 94 1.32 -4.54 -14.00
N ALA A 95 2.04 -3.88 -14.90
CA ALA A 95 2.30 -2.45 -14.84
C ALA A 95 1.85 -1.78 -16.14
N ALA A 96 1.83 -0.46 -16.14
CA ALA A 96 1.62 0.32 -17.36
C ALA A 96 2.69 0.01 -18.42
N ASN A 97 2.28 -0.06 -19.69
CA ASN A 97 3.17 -0.15 -20.84
C ASN A 97 3.94 1.16 -21.07
N ALA A 98 4.82 1.18 -22.08
CA ALA A 98 5.66 2.34 -22.36
C ALA A 98 4.88 3.61 -22.75
N ASP A 99 3.78 3.47 -23.50
CA ASP A 99 2.94 4.60 -23.93
C ASP A 99 2.25 5.27 -22.73
N ALA A 100 1.65 4.47 -21.84
CA ALA A 100 1.01 4.96 -20.63
C ALA A 100 2.04 5.55 -19.64
N LYS A 101 3.23 4.93 -19.50
CA LYS A 101 4.33 5.48 -18.68
C LYS A 101 4.84 6.83 -19.23
N ALA A 102 4.89 7.00 -20.55
CA ALA A 102 5.27 8.27 -21.17
C ALA A 102 4.22 9.36 -20.90
N TRP A 103 2.94 8.98 -20.95
CA TRP A 103 1.83 9.87 -20.58
C TRP A 103 1.87 10.28 -19.10
N GLN A 104 2.05 9.33 -18.16
CA GLN A 104 2.19 9.65 -16.73
C GLN A 104 3.34 10.64 -16.47
N ARG A 105 4.48 10.45 -17.14
CA ARG A 105 5.63 11.38 -17.05
C ARG A 105 5.27 12.80 -17.51
N GLU A 106 4.58 12.94 -18.63
CA GLU A 106 4.14 14.25 -19.15
C GLU A 106 3.16 14.94 -18.20
N LEU A 107 2.23 14.19 -17.61
CA LEU A 107 1.27 14.70 -16.64
C LEU A 107 1.95 15.13 -15.33
N ALA A 108 2.90 14.33 -14.83
CA ALA A 108 3.70 14.69 -13.65
C ALA A 108 4.49 15.99 -13.87
N ALA A 109 5.16 16.11 -15.01
CA ALA A 109 5.89 17.33 -15.36
C ALA A 109 4.95 18.54 -15.47
N THR A 110 3.75 18.34 -16.04
CA THR A 110 2.73 19.39 -16.13
C THR A 110 2.30 19.87 -14.75
N PHE A 111 2.00 18.95 -13.83
CA PHE A 111 1.65 19.27 -12.45
C PHE A 111 2.76 20.08 -11.76
N ARG A 112 4.01 19.59 -11.84
CA ARG A 112 5.16 20.29 -11.22
C ARG A 112 5.41 21.67 -11.80
N ASN A 113 5.27 21.84 -13.11
CA ASN A 113 5.43 23.13 -13.76
C ASN A 113 4.34 24.14 -13.35
N ALA A 114 3.10 23.67 -13.19
CA ALA A 114 2.00 24.50 -12.70
C ALA A 114 2.24 24.91 -11.24
N GLU A 115 2.55 23.93 -10.40
CA GLU A 115 2.74 24.14 -8.97
C GLU A 115 4.02 24.92 -8.64
N ALA A 116 5.06 24.86 -9.47
CA ALA A 116 6.34 25.55 -9.25
C ALA A 116 6.18 27.04 -8.92
N LYS A 117 5.19 27.70 -9.53
CA LYS A 117 4.91 29.13 -9.38
C LYS A 117 4.02 29.47 -8.17
N LEU A 118 3.54 28.46 -7.45
CA LEU A 118 2.57 28.61 -6.37
C LEU A 118 3.25 28.49 -4.99
N GLY A 119 2.56 28.96 -3.95
CA GLY A 119 3.11 29.05 -2.60
C GLY A 119 3.28 27.70 -1.92
N LYS A 120 2.30 26.80 -2.06
CA LYS A 120 2.35 25.45 -1.46
C LYS A 120 2.82 24.43 -2.47
N LYS A 121 3.48 23.37 -1.98
CA LYS A 121 3.92 22.21 -2.77
C LYS A 121 3.27 20.97 -2.18
N HIS A 122 2.61 20.19 -3.02
CA HIS A 122 1.91 18.96 -2.62
C HIS A 122 2.68 17.73 -3.08
N LEU A 123 2.41 16.62 -2.39
CA LEU A 123 2.94 15.33 -2.78
C LEU A 123 2.23 14.82 -4.04
N LEU A 124 2.99 14.20 -4.93
CA LEU A 124 2.47 13.56 -6.14
C LEU A 124 2.77 12.06 -6.12
N ALA A 125 1.73 11.24 -6.16
CA ALA A 125 1.77 9.79 -6.20
C ALA A 125 1.66 9.26 -7.64
N GLN A 126 2.30 8.12 -7.88
CA GLN A 126 2.11 7.32 -9.09
C GLN A 126 1.81 5.88 -8.70
N ASN A 127 0.77 5.33 -9.31
CA ASN A 127 0.46 3.91 -9.27
C ASN A 127 1.35 3.14 -10.25
N TYR A 128 2.10 2.16 -9.74
CA TYR A 128 3.10 1.43 -10.52
C TYR A 128 2.59 0.08 -11.01
N SER A 129 2.07 -0.75 -10.11
CA SER A 129 1.63 -2.10 -10.44
C SER A 129 0.61 -2.65 -9.44
N ASN A 130 -0.07 -3.72 -9.84
CA ASN A 130 -0.70 -4.62 -8.86
C ASN A 130 0.36 -5.49 -8.15
N PHE A 131 0.03 -5.94 -6.94
CA PHE A 131 0.80 -6.81 -6.05
C PHE A 131 2.19 -6.30 -5.70
N LYS A 132 3.17 -6.45 -6.59
CA LYS A 132 4.54 -6.02 -6.39
C LYS A 132 5.25 -5.80 -7.72
N GLU A 133 6.20 -4.89 -7.75
CA GLU A 133 7.17 -4.74 -8.83
C GLU A 133 8.48 -4.22 -8.24
N ASN A 134 9.61 -4.72 -8.73
CA ASN A 134 10.92 -4.13 -8.43
C ASN A 134 11.15 -2.99 -9.43
N LEU A 135 11.00 -1.74 -8.97
CA LEU A 135 11.03 -0.58 -9.84
C LEU A 135 12.46 -0.33 -10.33
N THR A 136 12.62 -0.34 -11.65
CA THR A 136 13.91 -0.02 -12.29
C THR A 136 14.15 1.48 -12.42
N LYS A 137 13.09 2.29 -12.31
CA LYS A 137 13.14 3.75 -12.41
C LYS A 137 11.94 4.37 -11.70
N VAL A 138 12.21 5.39 -10.90
CA VAL A 138 11.21 6.32 -10.35
C VAL A 138 11.41 7.68 -11.02
N ASP A 139 10.33 8.29 -11.48
CA ASP A 139 10.39 9.66 -12.03
C ASP A 139 10.67 10.67 -10.91
N PRO A 140 11.63 11.61 -11.06
CA PRO A 140 11.98 12.54 -9.98
C PRO A 140 10.82 13.46 -9.56
N ASN A 141 9.79 13.61 -10.39
CA ASN A 141 8.60 14.38 -10.06
C ASN A 141 7.62 13.65 -9.13
N ILE A 142 7.86 12.37 -8.82
CA ILE A 142 6.98 11.54 -7.99
C ILE A 142 7.55 11.43 -6.58
N ASP A 143 6.68 11.59 -5.60
CA ASP A 143 7.00 11.49 -4.18
C ASP A 143 6.53 10.19 -3.55
N ILE A 144 5.36 9.67 -3.94
CA ILE A 144 4.76 8.46 -3.34
C ILE A 144 4.66 7.35 -4.39
N LEU A 145 5.08 6.14 -4.00
CA LEU A 145 5.04 4.95 -4.84
C LEU A 145 3.81 4.12 -4.47
N ASN A 146 2.73 4.22 -5.26
CA ASN A 146 1.49 3.48 -5.02
C ASN A 146 1.53 2.09 -5.66
N PHE A 147 1.02 1.11 -4.94
CA PHE A 147 0.78 -0.26 -5.40
C PHE A 147 -0.63 -0.72 -5.00
N HIS A 148 -1.30 -1.45 -5.89
CA HIS A 148 -2.64 -1.98 -5.66
C HIS A 148 -2.58 -3.45 -5.28
N TYR A 149 -3.44 -3.89 -4.37
CA TYR A 149 -3.45 -5.25 -3.82
C TYR A 149 -2.05 -5.65 -3.31
N ALA A 150 -1.35 -4.67 -2.76
CA ALA A 150 0.09 -4.69 -2.57
C ALA A 150 0.54 -5.81 -1.63
N TRP A 151 1.63 -6.47 -1.99
CA TRP A 151 2.31 -7.40 -1.12
C TRP A 151 3.40 -6.66 -0.34
N PRO A 152 3.77 -7.13 0.86
CA PRO A 152 4.84 -6.51 1.65
C PRO A 152 6.16 -6.35 0.89
N GLU A 153 6.45 -7.22 -0.07
CA GLU A 153 7.65 -7.13 -0.89
C GLU A 153 7.70 -5.90 -1.80
N SER A 154 6.56 -5.27 -2.11
CA SER A 154 6.56 -3.97 -2.80
C SER A 154 7.30 -2.90 -1.98
N VAL A 155 7.35 -3.04 -0.66
CA VAL A 155 8.18 -2.20 0.21
C VAL A 155 9.64 -2.64 0.14
N SER A 156 9.93 -3.91 0.44
CA SER A 156 11.33 -4.38 0.53
C SER A 156 12.10 -4.24 -0.78
N ASP A 157 11.44 -4.46 -1.91
CA ASP A 157 12.06 -4.38 -3.23
C ASP A 157 12.37 -2.94 -3.65
N ASN A 158 11.72 -1.95 -3.03
CA ASN A 158 11.77 -0.54 -3.43
C ASN A 158 12.25 0.41 -2.31
N TYR A 159 12.56 -0.10 -1.11
CA TYR A 159 12.95 0.71 0.04
C TYR A 159 14.16 1.62 -0.24
N ALA A 160 15.07 1.17 -1.11
CA ALA A 160 16.23 1.93 -1.54
C ALA A 160 15.92 3.22 -2.32
N TRP A 161 14.68 3.38 -2.83
CA TRP A 161 14.27 4.62 -3.50
C TRP A 161 14.12 5.80 -2.53
N ASN A 162 14.09 5.55 -1.21
CA ASN A 162 13.94 6.57 -0.18
C ASN A 162 12.71 7.46 -0.42
N ARG A 163 11.58 6.81 -0.73
CA ARG A 163 10.27 7.42 -0.98
C ARG A 163 9.20 6.67 -0.18
N PRO A 164 8.13 7.34 0.28
CA PRO A 164 6.94 6.67 0.79
C PRO A 164 6.41 5.61 -0.19
N ILE A 165 6.14 4.40 0.31
CA ILE A 165 5.57 3.28 -0.44
C ILE A 165 4.19 2.98 0.14
N ASN A 166 3.18 3.03 -0.72
CA ASN A 166 1.77 3.04 -0.34
C ASN A 166 1.03 1.82 -0.87
N PHE A 167 0.30 1.14 0.01
CA PHE A 167 -0.71 0.15 -0.35
C PHE A 167 -2.02 0.91 -0.57
N ASP A 168 -2.21 1.37 -1.80
CA ASP A 168 -3.18 2.42 -2.12
C ASP A 168 -4.60 1.89 -2.40
N GLU A 169 -4.72 0.60 -2.70
CA GLU A 169 -6.03 -0.04 -2.91
C GLU A 169 -5.98 -1.50 -2.49
N SER A 170 -6.63 -1.87 -1.38
CA SER A 170 -6.91 -3.28 -1.04
C SER A 170 -8.07 -3.84 -1.87
N GLY A 171 -8.35 -5.13 -1.77
CA GLY A 171 -9.56 -5.72 -2.34
C GLY A 171 -9.30 -7.01 -3.11
N PHE A 172 -10.35 -7.51 -3.75
CA PHE A 172 -10.37 -8.73 -4.56
C PHE A 172 -9.86 -9.97 -3.81
N ALA A 173 -9.97 -9.95 -2.48
CA ALA A 173 -9.49 -11.00 -1.57
C ALA A 173 -10.60 -11.50 -0.62
N GLY A 174 -11.86 -11.39 -1.06
CA GLY A 174 -13.06 -11.70 -0.28
C GLY A 174 -13.46 -10.57 0.68
N SER A 175 -14.51 -10.78 1.47
CA SER A 175 -15.07 -9.75 2.35
C SER A 175 -14.62 -9.84 3.81
N ALA A 176 -13.80 -10.82 4.17
CA ALA A 176 -13.42 -11.06 5.56
C ALA A 176 -12.44 -10.01 6.12
N ASP A 177 -12.81 -9.35 7.22
CA ASP A 177 -11.96 -8.39 7.96
C ASP A 177 -10.54 -8.93 8.23
N THR A 178 -10.43 -10.22 8.55
CA THR A 178 -9.14 -10.84 8.88
C THR A 178 -8.15 -10.72 7.72
N THR A 179 -8.59 -10.81 6.47
CA THR A 179 -7.73 -10.68 5.29
C THR A 179 -7.09 -9.29 5.26
N TYR A 180 -7.90 -8.24 5.37
CA TYR A 180 -7.44 -6.85 5.28
C TYR A 180 -6.64 -6.42 6.50
N LEU A 181 -6.98 -6.94 7.68
CA LEU A 181 -6.17 -6.74 8.89
C LEU A 181 -4.75 -7.32 8.70
N GLN A 182 -4.63 -8.54 8.17
CA GLN A 182 -3.33 -9.17 7.92
C GLN A 182 -2.51 -8.41 6.89
N GLN A 183 -3.16 -7.98 5.80
CA GLN A 183 -2.54 -7.15 4.77
C GLN A 183 -2.00 -5.83 5.35
N ALA A 184 -2.82 -5.12 6.13
CA ALA A 184 -2.42 -3.86 6.76
C ALA A 184 -1.21 -4.02 7.69
N TRP A 185 -1.26 -5.00 8.60
CA TRP A 185 -0.16 -5.27 9.52
C TRP A 185 1.11 -5.70 8.79
N ALA A 186 1.02 -6.64 7.86
CA ALA A 186 2.19 -7.10 7.11
C ALA A 186 2.85 -5.97 6.29
N PHE A 187 2.04 -5.11 5.67
CA PHE A 187 2.52 -4.01 4.84
C PHE A 187 3.18 -2.90 5.67
N ILE A 188 2.49 -2.38 6.69
CA ILE A 188 3.03 -1.33 7.57
C ILE A 188 4.29 -1.83 8.29
N MET A 189 4.28 -3.07 8.79
CA MET A 189 5.43 -3.64 9.50
C MET A 189 6.61 -4.02 8.60
N SER A 190 6.42 -3.97 7.28
CA SER A 190 7.50 -4.05 6.29
C SER A 190 8.10 -2.69 5.94
N GLY A 191 7.60 -1.61 6.54
CA GLY A 191 8.02 -0.23 6.29
C GLY A 191 7.13 0.55 5.32
N GLY A 192 5.93 0.03 5.01
CA GLY A 192 4.96 0.75 4.21
C GLY A 192 4.47 2.01 4.94
N SER A 193 4.24 3.10 4.19
CA SER A 193 3.89 4.40 4.76
C SER A 193 2.38 4.62 4.90
N ILE A 194 1.58 4.00 4.02
CA ILE A 194 0.13 4.21 3.93
C ILE A 194 -0.53 2.86 3.61
N PHE A 195 -1.69 2.61 4.22
CA PHE A 195 -2.59 1.50 3.89
C PHE A 195 -3.99 2.05 3.66
N ASN A 196 -4.55 1.77 2.48
CA ASN A 196 -5.87 2.19 2.07
C ASN A 196 -6.74 0.96 1.76
N ASN A 197 -7.91 0.90 2.40
CA ASN A 197 -8.81 -0.24 2.31
C ASN A 197 -10.07 0.12 1.54
N LEU A 198 -10.43 -0.69 0.55
CA LEU A 198 -11.75 -0.60 -0.09
C LEU A 198 -12.84 -1.10 0.86
N ASP A 199 -13.40 -0.16 1.63
CA ASP A 199 -14.50 -0.43 2.54
C ASP A 199 -15.85 -0.28 1.83
N TYR A 200 -16.38 -1.42 1.39
CA TYR A 200 -17.66 -1.49 0.69
C TYR A 200 -18.89 -1.41 1.62
N SER A 201 -18.70 -1.25 2.93
CA SER A 201 -19.83 -1.08 3.86
C SER A 201 -20.56 0.27 3.71
N PHE A 202 -19.97 1.21 2.96
CA PHE A 202 -20.55 2.50 2.63
C PHE A 202 -21.23 2.47 1.25
N TYR A 203 -22.54 2.68 1.21
CA TYR A 203 -23.31 2.87 -0.02
C TYR A 203 -24.59 3.66 0.28
N VAL A 204 -25.35 4.02 -0.76
CA VAL A 204 -26.61 4.77 -0.61
C VAL A 204 -27.59 3.99 0.28
N GLY A 205 -27.98 4.56 1.42
CA GLY A 205 -28.79 3.91 2.45
C GLY A 205 -28.00 3.19 3.56
N SER A 206 -26.66 3.22 3.51
CA SER A 206 -25.74 2.69 4.53
C SER A 206 -24.51 3.60 4.66
N GLU A 207 -24.74 4.91 4.75
CA GLU A 207 -23.70 5.95 4.82
C GLU A 207 -22.91 5.93 6.13
N ASP A 208 -23.36 5.16 7.14
CA ASP A 208 -22.66 4.97 8.41
C ASP A 208 -21.64 3.83 8.39
N GLY A 209 -21.49 3.13 7.26
CA GLY A 209 -20.54 2.04 7.09
C GLY A 209 -20.93 0.78 7.86
N THR A 210 -22.23 0.55 8.09
CA THR A 210 -22.76 -0.69 8.69
C THR A 210 -23.36 -1.64 7.67
N GLY A 211 -23.42 -1.24 6.40
CA GLY A 211 -24.01 -2.01 5.32
C GLY A 211 -23.23 -3.28 5.00
N ASP A 212 -23.95 -4.32 4.60
CA ASP A 212 -23.41 -5.55 4.02
C ASP A 212 -23.76 -5.57 2.52
N ASN A 213 -22.82 -5.97 1.67
CA ASN A 213 -23.02 -6.08 0.23
C ASN A 213 -22.08 -7.12 -0.41
N GLU A 214 -22.49 -7.61 -1.58
CA GLU A 214 -21.62 -8.45 -2.41
C GLU A 214 -20.67 -7.57 -3.21
N ALA A 215 -19.42 -7.47 -2.74
CA ALA A 215 -18.38 -6.64 -3.32
C ALA A 215 -17.07 -7.43 -3.49
N PRO A 216 -16.14 -6.98 -4.36
CA PRO A 216 -14.83 -7.62 -4.49
C PRO A 216 -13.95 -7.39 -3.25
N GLY A 217 -14.27 -6.40 -2.42
CA GLY A 217 -13.55 -6.08 -1.18
C GLY A 217 -14.36 -6.36 0.08
N GLY A 218 -13.87 -5.86 1.22
CA GLY A 218 -14.55 -5.95 2.49
C GLY A 218 -14.21 -4.78 3.40
N GLY A 219 -15.05 -4.58 4.40
CA GLY A 219 -14.86 -3.58 5.42
C GLY A 219 -16.01 -3.60 6.39
N SER A 220 -15.73 -3.18 7.62
CA SER A 220 -16.71 -3.20 8.70
C SER A 220 -16.31 -2.22 9.78
N THR A 221 -17.27 -1.85 10.64
CA THR A 221 -16.98 -1.10 11.86
C THR A 221 -15.91 -1.77 12.71
N ARG A 222 -15.90 -3.12 12.76
CA ARG A 222 -14.90 -3.88 13.49
C ARG A 222 -13.51 -3.73 12.87
N LEU A 223 -13.38 -3.88 11.55
CA LEU A 223 -12.09 -3.70 10.87
C LEU A 223 -11.54 -2.29 11.10
N ARG A 224 -12.37 -1.25 11.00
CA ARG A 224 -11.95 0.13 11.27
C ARG A 224 -11.38 0.30 12.69
N MET A 225 -11.98 -0.35 13.69
CA MET A 225 -11.44 -0.37 15.06
C MET A 225 -10.11 -1.14 15.17
N GLN A 226 -9.95 -2.23 14.43
CA GLN A 226 -8.70 -2.99 14.38
C GLN A 226 -7.57 -2.21 13.67
N LEU A 227 -7.88 -1.50 12.59
CA LEU A 227 -6.93 -0.60 11.91
C LEU A 227 -6.56 0.59 12.78
N LYS A 228 -7.50 1.13 13.58
CA LYS A 228 -7.17 2.11 14.61
C LYS A 228 -6.16 1.56 15.61
N PHE A 229 -6.28 0.29 16.02
CA PHE A 229 -5.28 -0.31 16.90
C PHE A 229 -3.90 -0.42 16.23
N LEU A 230 -3.82 -0.80 14.95
CA LEU A 230 -2.55 -0.76 14.20
C LEU A 230 -1.94 0.66 14.21
N HIS A 231 -2.75 1.67 13.91
CA HIS A 231 -2.33 3.07 13.97
C HIS A 231 -1.81 3.46 15.36
N ASP A 232 -2.55 3.13 16.42
CA ASP A 232 -2.15 3.47 17.79
C ASP A 232 -0.93 2.69 18.24
N PHE A 233 -0.75 1.45 17.78
CA PHE A 233 0.42 0.63 18.07
C PHE A 233 1.68 1.22 17.44
N ILE A 234 1.64 1.58 16.16
CA ILE A 234 2.83 2.09 15.47
C ILE A 234 3.24 3.48 16.00
N ASN A 235 2.28 4.31 16.41
CA ASN A 235 2.53 5.62 17.02
C ASN A 235 3.06 5.54 18.48
N ARG A 236 3.30 4.34 19.02
CA ARG A 236 4.07 4.18 20.28
C ARG A 236 5.57 4.34 20.07
N PHE A 237 6.01 4.28 18.82
CA PHE A 237 7.40 4.43 18.41
C PHE A 237 7.58 5.78 17.70
N ASP A 238 8.82 6.21 17.56
CA ASP A 238 9.15 7.21 16.55
C ASP A 238 9.14 6.53 15.17
N PHE A 239 7.94 6.49 14.57
CA PHE A 239 7.71 5.70 13.34
C PHE A 239 8.63 6.11 12.19
N VAL A 240 9.04 7.38 12.12
CA VAL A 240 9.92 7.88 11.06
C VAL A 240 11.35 7.34 11.23
N GLU A 241 11.76 7.05 12.47
CA GLU A 241 13.07 6.49 12.79
C GLU A 241 13.10 4.94 12.79
N LEU A 242 11.94 4.29 12.64
CA LEU A 242 11.84 2.84 12.53
C LEU A 242 12.29 2.36 11.16
N ILE A 243 13.30 1.49 11.14
CA ILE A 243 13.85 0.90 9.90
C ILE A 243 13.35 -0.56 9.78
N PRO A 244 12.63 -0.93 8.71
CA PRO A 244 12.24 -2.31 8.44
C PRO A 244 13.44 -3.17 8.08
N SER A 245 13.39 -4.44 8.46
CA SER A 245 14.43 -5.39 8.06
C SER A 245 13.91 -6.83 8.00
N THR A 246 13.99 -7.43 6.82
CA THR A 246 13.72 -8.87 6.59
C THR A 246 14.75 -9.77 7.27
N HIS A 247 15.83 -9.21 7.80
CA HIS A 247 16.85 -9.93 8.55
C HIS A 247 16.72 -9.80 10.06
N LEU A 248 15.80 -8.96 10.55
CA LEU A 248 15.62 -8.71 11.98
C LEU A 248 15.15 -9.98 12.70
N VAL A 249 14.15 -10.68 12.16
CA VAL A 249 13.70 -11.97 12.68
C VAL A 249 14.49 -13.08 12.01
N LYS A 250 15.15 -13.92 12.81
CA LYS A 250 15.97 -15.06 12.33
C LYS A 250 15.26 -16.39 12.39
N HIS A 251 14.32 -16.55 13.30
CA HIS A 251 13.59 -17.80 13.47
C HIS A 251 12.22 -17.55 14.11
N SER A 252 11.15 -17.96 13.45
CA SER A 252 9.77 -17.82 13.92
C SER A 252 8.99 -19.11 13.62
N PRO A 253 9.18 -20.18 14.42
CA PRO A 253 8.58 -21.48 14.13
C PRO A 253 7.05 -21.38 13.97
N GLY A 254 6.55 -21.82 12.81
CA GLY A 254 5.13 -21.81 12.48
C GLY A 254 4.54 -20.44 12.15
N MET A 255 5.36 -19.38 12.13
CA MET A 255 4.90 -18.01 11.88
C MET A 255 5.72 -17.29 10.82
N GLU A 256 5.03 -16.51 10.01
CA GLU A 256 5.63 -15.42 9.26
C GLU A 256 5.83 -14.23 10.20
N ALA A 257 6.93 -13.49 10.02
CA ALA A 257 7.30 -12.42 10.92
C ALA A 257 7.84 -11.22 10.17
N TYR A 258 7.41 -10.04 10.63
CA TYR A 258 7.77 -8.73 10.12
C TYR A 258 8.31 -7.91 11.29
N GLY A 259 9.29 -7.05 11.03
CA GLY A 259 9.87 -6.27 12.10
C GLY A 259 10.58 -5.02 11.64
N MET A 260 10.50 -4.02 12.51
CA MET A 260 11.18 -2.74 12.37
C MET A 260 11.97 -2.45 13.63
N ALA A 261 13.07 -1.73 13.48
CA ALA A 261 13.97 -1.39 14.57
C ALA A 261 14.37 0.07 14.52
N GLN A 262 14.34 0.72 15.68
CA GLN A 262 15.14 1.89 15.98
C GLN A 262 16.26 1.38 16.87
N ARG A 263 17.42 1.10 16.27
CA ARG A 263 18.52 0.38 16.95
C ARG A 263 18.89 1.03 18.28
N ASP A 264 19.29 0.19 19.22
CA ASP A 264 19.57 0.57 20.61
C ASP A 264 18.43 1.25 21.38
N GLN A 265 17.22 1.34 20.84
CA GLN A 265 16.08 1.99 21.50
C GLN A 265 14.84 1.11 21.55
N SER A 266 14.33 0.68 20.38
CA SER A 266 13.04 0.01 20.32
C SER A 266 12.91 -0.90 19.09
N TYR A 267 12.07 -1.92 19.21
CA TYR A 267 11.78 -2.88 18.16
C TYR A 267 10.28 -3.16 18.14
N ALA A 268 9.71 -3.19 16.94
CA ALA A 268 8.33 -3.54 16.69
C ALA A 268 8.28 -4.83 15.86
N PHE A 269 7.46 -5.80 16.27
CA PHE A 269 7.27 -7.04 15.52
C PHE A 269 5.79 -7.33 15.29
N TYR A 270 5.50 -7.90 14.13
CA TYR A 270 4.22 -8.53 13.83
C TYR A 270 4.46 -9.95 13.38
N LEU A 271 3.76 -10.90 14.02
CA LEU A 271 3.86 -12.32 13.71
C LEU A 271 2.47 -12.85 13.39
N GLN A 272 2.38 -13.69 12.36
CA GLN A 272 1.15 -14.37 11.97
C GLN A 272 1.40 -15.83 11.61
N GLY A 273 0.48 -16.71 11.98
CA GLY A 273 0.60 -18.16 11.81
C GLY A 273 0.44 -18.90 13.14
N ASN A 274 0.87 -20.14 13.22
CA ASN A 274 0.68 -20.99 14.41
C ASN A 274 1.90 -20.92 15.34
N SER A 275 1.91 -19.94 16.24
CA SER A 275 3.00 -19.73 17.22
C SER A 275 3.36 -21.01 17.99
N GLN A 276 4.66 -21.34 18.00
CA GLN A 276 5.22 -22.39 18.86
C GLN A 276 5.72 -21.86 20.22
N GLY A 277 5.40 -20.61 20.56
CA GLY A 277 5.68 -19.99 21.86
C GLY A 277 7.01 -19.25 21.97
N TYR A 278 7.73 -19.04 20.85
CA TYR A 278 8.93 -18.21 20.81
C TYR A 278 9.25 -17.74 19.38
N PHE A 279 10.06 -16.70 19.26
CA PHE A 279 10.81 -16.36 18.06
C PHE A 279 12.22 -15.90 18.43
N THR A 280 13.09 -15.70 17.45
CA THR A 280 14.48 -15.26 17.62
C THR A 280 14.74 -14.07 16.72
N ALA A 281 15.27 -12.98 17.27
CA ALA A 281 15.48 -11.73 16.53
C ALA A 281 16.81 -11.06 16.90
N HIS A 282 17.35 -10.29 15.96
CA HIS A 282 18.47 -9.39 16.22
C HIS A 282 17.99 -8.18 17.02
N VAL A 283 18.16 -8.28 18.33
CA VAL A 283 17.98 -7.19 19.28
C VAL A 283 19.38 -6.87 19.81
N ASP A 284 19.68 -5.59 19.98
CA ASP A 284 20.94 -5.14 20.56
C ASP A 284 21.01 -5.54 22.04
N SER A 285 22.20 -5.57 22.64
CA SER A 285 22.31 -5.96 24.04
C SER A 285 21.69 -4.92 24.97
N GLY A 286 20.99 -5.39 26.00
CA GLY A 286 20.31 -4.52 26.96
C GLY A 286 19.11 -5.16 27.65
N SER A 287 18.50 -4.39 28.53
CA SER A 287 17.23 -4.72 29.18
C SER A 287 16.08 -4.06 28.43
N TYR A 288 15.01 -4.80 28.17
CA TYR A 288 13.85 -4.36 27.41
C TYR A 288 12.56 -4.67 28.17
N GLU A 289 11.61 -3.74 28.12
CA GLU A 289 10.21 -4.00 28.42
C GLU A 289 9.53 -4.57 27.17
N VAL A 290 8.89 -5.73 27.30
CA VAL A 290 8.23 -6.43 26.21
C VAL A 290 6.73 -6.45 26.45
N LYS A 291 5.97 -5.88 25.52
CA LYS A 291 4.50 -5.95 25.53
C LYS A 291 3.99 -6.68 24.32
N VAL A 292 3.05 -7.59 24.55
CA VAL A 292 2.45 -8.43 23.51
C VAL A 292 0.96 -8.11 23.43
N PHE A 293 0.46 -7.89 22.22
CA PHE A 293 -0.92 -7.54 21.94
C PHE A 293 -1.55 -8.47 20.91
N SER A 294 -2.87 -8.60 20.97
CA SER A 294 -3.69 -9.23 19.95
C SER A 294 -4.09 -8.22 18.87
N PRO A 295 -3.63 -8.36 17.60
CA PRO A 295 -4.03 -7.48 16.51
C PRO A 295 -5.54 -7.49 16.24
N ASP A 296 -6.22 -8.59 16.55
CA ASP A 296 -7.65 -8.76 16.34
C ASP A 296 -8.51 -7.93 17.31
N THR A 297 -8.00 -7.61 18.50
CA THR A 297 -8.78 -7.00 19.58
C THR A 297 -8.14 -5.77 20.20
N GLY A 298 -6.85 -5.52 19.94
CA GLY A 298 -6.05 -4.49 20.59
C GLY A 298 -5.71 -4.76 22.05
N MET A 299 -6.14 -5.89 22.61
CA MET A 299 -5.86 -6.23 24.00
C MET A 299 -4.40 -6.61 24.19
N GLN A 300 -3.78 -6.10 25.26
CA GLN A 300 -2.51 -6.61 25.75
C GLN A 300 -2.74 -8.01 26.35
N ILE A 301 -1.96 -8.99 25.90
CA ILE A 301 -2.08 -10.40 26.32
C ILE A 301 -0.88 -10.89 27.14
N ASP A 302 0.24 -10.16 27.12
CA ASP A 302 1.43 -10.47 27.92
C ASP A 302 2.28 -9.21 28.17
N ASP A 303 3.07 -9.24 29.24
CA ASP A 303 4.02 -8.19 29.64
C ASP A 303 5.17 -8.82 30.43
N PHE A 304 6.41 -8.61 29.99
CA PHE A 304 7.59 -9.14 30.67
C PHE A 304 8.86 -8.37 30.34
N SER A 305 9.90 -8.54 31.16
CA SER A 305 11.24 -8.02 30.88
C SER A 305 12.10 -9.02 30.12
N LEU A 306 12.88 -8.54 29.16
CA LEU A 306 13.88 -9.30 28.42
C LEU A 306 15.27 -8.71 28.67
N VAL A 307 16.21 -9.54 29.12
CA VAL A 307 17.64 -9.18 29.13
C VAL A 307 18.31 -9.87 27.95
N ALA A 308 18.69 -9.09 26.94
CA ALA A 308 19.42 -9.56 25.77
C ALA A 308 20.93 -9.47 26.03
N THR A 309 21.57 -10.61 26.26
CA THR A 309 23.04 -10.70 26.41
C THR A 309 23.74 -11.03 25.10
N ASP A 310 23.06 -11.77 24.22
CA ASP A 310 23.56 -12.26 22.95
C ASP A 310 22.59 -11.93 21.81
N THR A 311 23.11 -11.72 20.61
CA THR A 311 22.29 -11.49 19.40
C THR A 311 22.53 -12.60 18.37
N PRO A 312 21.48 -13.27 17.86
CA PRO A 312 20.07 -12.97 18.05
C PRO A 312 19.50 -13.48 19.40
N ALA A 313 18.58 -12.72 19.99
CA ALA A 313 17.93 -13.04 21.26
C ALA A 313 16.68 -13.90 21.04
N ARG A 314 16.47 -14.90 21.90
CA ARG A 314 15.25 -15.73 21.90
C ARG A 314 14.20 -15.09 22.79
N ILE A 315 13.05 -14.76 22.21
CA ILE A 315 11.94 -14.06 22.87
C ILE A 315 10.79 -15.06 23.04
N LYS A 316 10.39 -15.31 24.29
CA LYS A 316 9.22 -16.16 24.60
C LYS A 316 7.96 -15.36 24.35
N ILE A 317 6.95 -15.99 23.78
CA ILE A 317 5.68 -15.35 23.44
C ILE A 317 4.51 -16.31 23.70
N PRO A 318 3.29 -15.81 23.92
CA PRO A 318 2.11 -16.65 23.96
C PRO A 318 1.89 -17.45 22.67
N ARG A 319 1.17 -18.56 22.79
CA ARG A 319 0.66 -19.31 21.63
C ARG A 319 -0.63 -18.65 21.13
N ALA A 320 -0.52 -17.83 20.10
CA ALA A 320 -1.65 -17.22 19.42
C ALA A 320 -1.39 -17.16 17.90
N ASN A 321 -2.44 -16.90 17.13
CA ASN A 321 -2.36 -16.91 15.67
C ASN A 321 -1.78 -15.62 15.07
N ARG A 322 -1.88 -14.51 15.81
CA ARG A 322 -1.40 -13.19 15.42
C ARG A 322 -0.95 -12.44 16.66
N LEU A 323 0.20 -11.80 16.58
CA LEU A 323 0.82 -11.07 17.69
C LEU A 323 1.43 -9.77 17.16
N ALA A 324 1.14 -8.67 17.84
CA ALA A 324 1.91 -7.43 17.72
C ALA A 324 2.75 -7.27 18.99
N ILE A 325 4.03 -6.99 18.84
CA ILE A 325 4.99 -7.01 19.96
C ILE A 325 5.83 -5.74 19.92
N SER A 326 5.89 -5.02 21.05
CA SER A 326 6.81 -3.90 21.25
C SER A 326 7.90 -4.28 22.25
N LEU A 327 9.16 -4.05 21.89
CA LEU A 327 10.30 -4.10 22.79
C LEU A 327 10.84 -2.68 22.92
N VAL A 328 10.88 -2.12 24.12
CA VAL A 328 11.45 -0.79 24.39
C VAL A 328 12.57 -0.93 25.41
N LYS A 329 13.75 -0.39 25.12
CA LYS A 329 14.91 -0.47 26.00
C LYS A 329 14.59 0.25 27.31
N SER A 330 14.82 -0.42 28.43
CA SER A 330 14.66 0.17 29.75
C SER A 330 15.67 1.31 29.93
N VAL A 331 15.22 2.43 30.49
CA VAL A 331 16.11 3.50 30.94
C VAL A 331 16.56 3.14 32.35
N ASP A 332 17.87 2.93 32.53
CA ASP A 332 18.48 2.65 33.84
C ASP A 332 18.38 3.84 34.80
#